data_AF-A0A6A6FCC4-F1
#
_entry.id   AF-A0A6A6FCC4-F1
#
_cell.length_a   1.000
_cell.length_b   1.000
_cell.length_c   1.000
_cell.angle_alpha   90.00
_cell.angle_beta   90.00
_cell.angle_gamma   90.00
#
_symmetry.space_group_name_H-M   'P 1'
#
loop_
_entity.id
_entity.type
_entity.pdbx_description
1 polymer ?
#
loop_
_entity_poly.entity_id
_entity_poly.type
_entity_poly.pdbx_seq_one_letter_code
_entity_poly.pdbx_strand_id
1 'polypeptide(L)'
;MSRLHYLQLPTARLINGLTYTSCFKPTARSCSPVHSRWLQSSSGQRRNGEWTQDELNQLRALLAEGKRTCHAASALKRSRYAILQVAKFDAQKKGWWTPERPEDVFKFRQNNDIRRLESGEFDVEDKRTHLSRNRWTEAEYLRALEMRESGMSLQETADALGRPFQGVRNQFQRRNSNQDIPFAADLWTSAEDEQILALRKDGHSPYKIHEAMPHRTLSSIRRRLDELRSDCVTRSRPKRWEEEELALLCDLRSKWLGWKEISAQMPGRSPMACRVRYSHLKLACESKGGTANC
;
A
#
# COMPACT_ATOMS: atom_id res chain seq x y z
N MET A 1 5.21 -69.30 5.17
CA MET A 1 6.01 -68.85 6.33
C MET A 1 7.13 -67.94 5.83
N SER A 2 6.80 -66.68 5.55
CA SER A 2 7.75 -65.73 4.95
C SER A 2 8.35 -64.85 6.04
N ARG A 3 9.67 -64.98 6.24
CA ARG A 3 10.45 -64.20 7.21
C ARG A 3 10.67 -62.78 6.67
N LEU A 4 10.15 -61.78 7.37
CA LEU A 4 10.49 -60.37 7.16
C LEU A 4 11.86 -60.08 7.78
N HIS A 5 12.85 -59.79 6.93
CA HIS A 5 14.14 -59.25 7.35
C HIS A 5 13.99 -57.75 7.65
N TYR A 6 14.21 -57.36 8.90
CA TYR A 6 14.37 -55.98 9.32
C TYR A 6 15.70 -55.43 8.79
N LEU A 7 15.63 -54.41 7.93
CA LEU A 7 16.80 -53.61 7.55
C LEU A 7 17.13 -52.64 8.70
N GLN A 8 18.27 -52.88 9.34
CA GLN A 8 18.90 -51.92 10.26
C GLN A 8 19.45 -50.74 9.44
N LEU A 9 18.96 -49.53 9.73
CA LEU A 9 19.55 -48.30 9.22
C LEU A 9 20.74 -47.88 10.10
N PRO A 10 21.86 -47.42 9.50
CA PRO A 10 23.04 -47.00 10.24
C PRO A 10 22.82 -45.65 10.96
N THR A 11 23.34 -45.61 12.17
CA THR A 11 23.37 -44.52 13.14
C THR A 11 24.12 -43.28 12.63
N ALA A 12 23.61 -42.13 13.08
CA ALA A 12 24.05 -40.78 12.75
C ALA A 12 25.55 -40.54 13.00
N ARG A 13 26.23 -39.93 12.02
CA ARG A 13 27.52 -39.26 12.21
C ARG A 13 27.28 -37.84 12.73
N LEU A 14 27.74 -37.61 13.96
CA LEU A 14 27.95 -36.29 14.55
C LEU A 14 28.98 -35.52 13.72
N ILE A 15 28.57 -34.41 13.10
CA ILE A 15 29.49 -33.41 12.54
C ILE A 15 29.70 -32.35 13.63
N ASN A 16 30.80 -32.50 14.36
CA ASN A 16 31.35 -31.45 15.22
C ASN A 16 32.10 -30.42 14.38
N GLY A 17 31.89 -29.14 14.70
CA GLY A 17 32.93 -28.12 14.61
C GLY A 17 33.07 -27.38 13.27
N LEU A 18 32.26 -26.34 13.06
CA LEU A 18 32.64 -25.19 12.23
C LEU A 18 32.21 -23.90 12.94
N THR A 19 33.06 -23.41 13.85
CA THR A 19 32.99 -22.03 14.34
C THR A 19 33.58 -21.12 13.28
N TYR A 20 32.74 -20.63 12.37
CA TYR A 20 33.12 -19.62 11.38
C TYR A 20 33.16 -18.24 12.06
N THR A 21 34.32 -17.84 12.58
CA THR A 21 34.58 -16.44 12.98
C THR A 21 34.77 -15.59 11.72
N SER A 22 33.65 -15.13 11.17
CA SER A 22 33.61 -14.19 10.06
C SER A 22 34.02 -12.78 10.54
N CYS A 23 35.33 -12.48 10.49
CA CYS A 23 35.84 -11.13 10.58
C CYS A 23 35.51 -10.34 9.31
N PHE A 24 34.28 -9.80 9.21
CA PHE A 24 33.96 -8.77 8.23
C PHE A 24 34.70 -7.47 8.61
N LYS A 25 35.79 -7.17 7.91
CA LYS A 25 36.38 -5.83 7.90
C LYS A 25 35.46 -4.90 7.11
N PRO A 26 34.95 -3.81 7.69
CA PRO A 26 34.22 -2.81 6.92
C PRO A 26 35.20 -2.12 5.98
N THR A 27 35.16 -2.46 4.68
CA THR A 27 35.80 -1.65 3.65
C THR A 27 35.06 -0.32 3.60
N ALA A 28 35.70 0.74 4.10
CA ALA A 28 35.27 2.10 3.88
C ALA A 28 35.16 2.34 2.38
N ARG A 29 33.94 2.37 1.86
CA ARG A 29 33.67 2.88 0.52
C ARG A 29 33.97 4.38 0.58
N SER A 30 35.12 4.77 0.05
CA SER A 30 35.43 6.16 -0.24
C SER A 30 34.35 6.68 -1.19
N CYS A 31 33.44 7.50 -0.67
CA CYS A 31 32.50 8.25 -1.49
C CYS A 31 33.30 9.16 -2.42
N SER A 32 33.36 8.77 -3.69
CA SER A 32 33.82 9.63 -4.78
C SER A 32 33.06 10.98 -4.73
N PRO A 33 33.75 12.13 -4.63
CA PRO A 33 33.12 13.43 -4.41
C PRO A 33 32.56 14.05 -5.71
N VAL A 34 32.00 13.26 -6.61
CA VAL A 34 31.63 13.72 -7.97
C VAL A 34 30.12 13.97 -8.14
N HIS A 35 29.34 14.01 -7.05
CA HIS A 35 27.89 14.34 -7.11
C HIS A 35 27.45 15.54 -6.25
N SER A 36 28.39 16.40 -5.85
CA SER A 36 28.08 17.65 -5.11
C SER A 36 28.17 18.92 -5.98
N ARG A 37 28.29 18.79 -7.30
CA ARG A 37 28.45 19.94 -8.23
C ARG A 37 27.14 20.59 -8.70
N TRP A 38 26.02 20.32 -8.03
CA TRP A 38 24.72 20.96 -8.31
C TRP A 38 24.30 22.00 -7.26
N LEU A 39 25.18 22.32 -6.29
CA LEU A 39 24.88 23.27 -5.21
C LEU A 39 25.83 24.48 -5.15
N GLN A 40 26.61 24.76 -6.19
CA GLN A 40 27.49 25.93 -6.21
C GLN A 40 26.97 27.02 -7.15
N SER A 41 26.48 28.09 -6.50
CA SER A 41 26.74 29.49 -6.86
C SER A 41 25.79 30.25 -7.78
N SER A 42 24.63 29.71 -8.14
CA SER A 42 23.62 30.49 -8.91
C SER A 42 22.17 30.27 -8.48
N SER A 43 21.93 29.71 -7.29
CA SER A 43 20.57 29.65 -6.73
C SER A 43 20.19 31.00 -6.15
N GLY A 44 19.84 31.96 -7.00
CA GLY A 44 19.04 33.12 -6.59
C GLY A 44 17.89 32.63 -5.71
N GLN A 45 17.65 33.31 -4.58
CA GLN A 45 16.70 32.92 -3.54
C GLN A 45 15.45 32.27 -4.14
N ARG A 46 15.33 30.95 -3.99
CA ARG A 46 14.14 30.22 -4.45
C ARG A 46 12.96 30.69 -3.61
N ARG A 47 11.95 31.25 -4.28
CA ARG A 47 10.74 31.71 -3.59
C ARG A 47 9.92 30.49 -3.16
N ASN A 48 9.86 30.23 -1.86
CA ASN A 48 8.94 29.25 -1.26
C ASN A 48 7.63 29.90 -0.78
N GLY A 49 7.27 31.07 -1.31
CA GLY A 49 6.02 31.77 -0.95
C GLY A 49 4.79 31.22 -1.69
N GLU A 50 3.63 31.78 -1.37
CA GLU A 50 2.37 31.51 -2.09
C GLU A 50 2.52 31.85 -3.58
N TRP A 51 1.72 31.19 -4.43
CA TRP A 51 1.71 31.46 -5.86
C TRP A 51 0.90 32.72 -6.13
N THR A 52 1.55 33.73 -6.70
CA THR A 52 0.83 34.92 -7.16
C THR A 52 0.05 34.61 -8.45
N GLN A 53 -1.03 35.36 -8.70
CA GLN A 53 -1.82 35.17 -9.92
C GLN A 53 -0.97 35.41 -11.19
N ASP A 54 0.00 36.33 -11.12
CA ASP A 54 0.93 36.59 -12.23
C ASP A 54 1.87 35.41 -12.49
N GLU A 55 2.42 34.78 -11.45
CA GLU A 55 3.23 33.56 -11.59
C GLU A 55 2.40 32.42 -12.20
N LEU A 56 1.12 32.29 -11.85
CA LEU A 56 0.21 31.31 -12.46
C LEU A 56 -0.04 31.61 -13.93
N ASN A 57 -0.27 32.88 -14.29
CA ASN A 57 -0.47 33.29 -15.67
C ASN A 57 0.79 33.06 -16.52
N GLN A 58 1.97 33.38 -15.98
CA GLN A 58 3.26 33.11 -16.63
C GLN A 58 3.51 31.60 -16.79
N LEU A 59 3.20 30.79 -15.77
CA LEU A 59 3.31 29.34 -15.88
C LEU A 59 2.42 28.81 -17.00
N ARG A 60 1.17 29.29 -17.11
CA ARG A 60 0.25 28.89 -18.18
C ARG A 60 0.79 29.28 -19.56
N ALA A 61 1.31 30.49 -19.73
CA ALA A 61 1.91 30.93 -20.98
C ALA A 61 3.10 30.05 -21.39
N LEU A 62 4.01 29.75 -20.46
CA LEU A 62 5.16 28.89 -20.72
C LEU A 62 4.74 27.46 -21.11
N LEU A 63 3.71 26.91 -20.47
CA LEU A 63 3.18 25.60 -20.83
C LEU A 63 2.43 25.61 -22.17
N ALA A 64 1.74 26.71 -22.50
CA ALA A 64 1.08 26.90 -23.80
C ALA A 64 2.10 26.96 -24.95
N GLU A 65 3.27 27.56 -24.72
CA GLU A 65 4.41 27.55 -25.62
C GLU A 65 5.11 26.17 -25.73
N GLY A 66 4.62 25.14 -25.03
CA GLY A 66 5.22 23.80 -25.04
C GLY A 66 6.51 23.68 -24.22
N LYS A 67 6.87 24.68 -23.40
CA LYS A 67 8.09 24.61 -22.59
C LYS A 67 7.97 23.52 -21.53
N ARG A 68 9.03 22.72 -21.39
CA ARG A 68 9.11 21.69 -20.33
C ARG A 68 9.13 22.33 -18.94
N THR A 69 8.63 21.61 -17.95
CA THR A 69 8.53 22.07 -16.55
C THR A 69 9.86 22.52 -15.93
N CYS A 70 11.00 22.02 -16.41
CA CYS A 70 12.33 22.50 -15.99
C CYS A 70 12.62 23.93 -16.46
N HIS A 71 12.25 24.30 -17.69
CA HIS A 71 12.40 25.67 -18.18
C HIS A 71 11.46 26.63 -17.47
N ALA A 72 10.22 26.20 -17.20
CA ALA A 72 9.27 26.99 -16.41
C ALA A 72 9.77 27.21 -14.96
N ALA A 73 10.37 26.19 -14.35
CA ALA A 73 10.98 26.31 -13.02
C ALA A 73 12.10 27.36 -12.99
N SER A 74 12.99 27.33 -13.99
CA SER A 74 14.07 28.31 -14.11
C SER A 74 13.53 29.73 -14.36
N ALA A 75 12.56 29.89 -15.27
CA ALA A 75 11.96 31.19 -15.59
C ALA A 75 11.27 31.83 -14.38
N LEU A 76 10.50 31.04 -13.63
CA LEU A 76 9.75 31.51 -12.46
C LEU A 76 10.57 31.51 -11.16
N LYS A 77 11.84 31.08 -11.21
CA LYS A 77 12.71 30.91 -10.03
C LYS A 77 12.05 30.08 -8.91
N ARG A 78 11.28 29.06 -9.30
CA ARG A 78 10.59 28.12 -8.41
C ARG A 78 11.20 26.72 -8.54
N SER A 79 10.93 25.84 -7.56
CA SER A 79 11.39 24.45 -7.66
C SER A 79 10.59 23.70 -8.73
N ARG A 80 11.24 22.74 -9.41
CA ARG A 80 10.57 21.87 -10.41
C ARG A 80 9.39 21.12 -9.81
N TYR A 81 9.49 20.73 -8.53
CA TYR A 81 8.41 20.06 -7.82
C TYR A 81 7.20 20.99 -7.59
N ALA A 82 7.43 22.25 -7.21
CA ALA A 82 6.36 23.23 -7.04
C ALA A 82 5.60 23.47 -8.35
N ILE A 83 6.33 23.63 -9.46
CA ILE A 83 5.76 23.75 -10.82
C ILE A 83 4.89 22.53 -11.15
N LEU A 84 5.40 21.33 -10.91
CA LEU A 84 4.68 20.08 -11.19
C LEU A 84 3.37 19.98 -10.39
N GLN A 85 3.39 20.35 -9.11
CA GLN A 85 2.21 20.31 -8.24
C GLN A 85 1.15 21.31 -8.70
N VAL A 86 1.54 22.55 -8.99
CA VAL A 86 0.60 23.58 -9.46
C VAL A 86 0.05 23.22 -10.85
N ALA A 87 0.89 22.77 -11.77
CA ALA A 87 0.44 22.35 -13.10
C ALA A 87 -0.58 21.19 -13.01
N LYS A 88 -0.37 20.22 -12.10
CA LYS A 88 -1.32 19.13 -11.85
C LYS A 88 -2.64 19.61 -11.22
N PHE A 89 -2.57 20.57 -10.31
CA PHE A 89 -3.76 21.06 -9.61
C PHE A 89 -4.60 22.00 -10.48
N ASP A 90 -3.98 22.91 -11.24
CA ASP A 90 -4.67 23.82 -12.17
C ASP A 90 -5.38 23.04 -13.28
N ALA A 91 -4.71 22.00 -13.79
CA ALA A 91 -5.25 20.96 -14.65
C ALA A 91 -6.54 20.31 -14.12
N GLN A 92 -6.58 19.98 -12.83
CA GLN A 92 -7.73 19.33 -12.18
C GLN A 92 -8.87 20.30 -11.92
N LYS A 93 -8.57 21.54 -11.48
CA LYS A 93 -9.61 22.52 -11.11
C LYS A 93 -10.35 23.12 -12.30
N LYS A 94 -9.66 23.33 -13.43
CA LYS A 94 -10.25 23.98 -14.61
C LYS A 94 -10.62 23.02 -15.74
N GLY A 95 -10.47 21.70 -15.54
CA GLY A 95 -10.75 20.71 -16.58
C GLY A 95 -9.95 21.01 -17.86
N TRP A 96 -8.62 20.97 -17.77
CA TRP A 96 -7.64 21.23 -18.85
C TRP A 96 -8.07 22.19 -19.98
N TRP A 97 -7.57 23.41 -19.85
CA TRP A 97 -7.50 24.41 -20.91
C TRP A 97 -6.47 24.04 -21.98
N THR A 98 -6.89 24.10 -23.25
CA THR A 98 -6.07 24.36 -24.44
C THR A 98 -6.88 25.29 -25.36
N PRO A 99 -6.26 26.26 -26.06
CA PRO A 99 -6.94 27.11 -27.04
C PRO A 99 -7.55 26.34 -28.21
N GLU A 100 -7.02 25.17 -28.53
CA GLU A 100 -7.46 24.32 -29.64
C GLU A 100 -7.40 22.87 -29.17
N ARG A 101 -8.54 22.17 -29.06
CA ARG A 101 -8.51 20.69 -28.98
C ARG A 101 -9.69 20.05 -29.72
N PRO A 102 -9.40 19.18 -30.70
CA PRO A 102 -10.37 18.31 -31.37
C PRO A 102 -11.03 17.30 -30.42
N GLU A 103 -12.28 16.94 -30.70
CA GLU A 103 -13.23 16.29 -29.79
C GLU A 103 -12.87 14.87 -29.28
N ASP A 104 -11.86 14.20 -29.86
CA ASP A 104 -11.66 12.75 -29.64
C ASP A 104 -10.64 12.32 -28.57
N VAL A 105 -10.29 13.18 -27.61
CA VAL A 105 -9.16 12.90 -26.69
C VAL A 105 -9.55 12.38 -25.29
N PHE A 106 -10.65 11.64 -25.17
CA PHE A 106 -10.94 10.91 -23.93
C PHE A 106 -9.96 9.75 -23.62
N LYS A 107 -9.02 9.44 -24.52
CA LYS A 107 -8.12 8.27 -24.39
C LYS A 107 -6.76 8.54 -23.73
N PHE A 108 -6.38 9.78 -23.43
CA PHE A 108 -5.04 10.09 -22.90
C PHE A 108 -4.98 10.10 -21.36
N ARG A 109 -5.14 8.93 -20.74
CA ARG A 109 -4.77 8.69 -19.34
C ARG A 109 -3.67 7.64 -19.25
N GLN A 110 -2.42 8.03 -19.54
CA GLN A 110 -1.20 7.54 -18.86
C GLN A 110 0.05 8.24 -19.42
N ASN A 111 0.87 8.78 -18.51
CA ASN A 111 2.06 9.61 -18.76
C ASN A 111 3.27 8.85 -19.34
N ASN A 112 3.08 7.63 -19.86
CA ASN A 112 4.13 6.83 -20.50
C ASN A 112 4.16 7.00 -22.03
N ASP A 113 3.09 7.51 -22.65
CA ASP A 113 2.97 7.54 -24.11
C ASP A 113 3.64 8.78 -24.77
N ILE A 114 4.04 9.81 -24.01
CA ILE A 114 4.67 11.03 -24.58
C ILE A 114 6.08 10.74 -25.15
N ARG A 115 6.83 9.78 -24.61
CA ARG A 115 8.13 9.38 -25.18
C ARG A 115 8.01 8.52 -26.43
N ARG A 116 6.82 7.99 -26.74
CA ARG A 116 6.60 6.99 -27.79
C ARG A 116 6.13 7.60 -29.11
N LEU A 117 5.71 8.86 -29.11
CA LEU A 117 5.26 9.59 -30.31
C LEU A 117 6.40 10.25 -31.09
N GLU A 118 7.57 10.46 -30.50
CA GLU A 118 8.71 11.11 -31.17
C GLU A 118 9.52 10.15 -32.06
N SER A 119 9.30 8.83 -32.02
CA SER A 119 10.15 7.83 -32.71
C SER A 119 9.62 7.31 -34.05
N GLY A 120 8.43 7.69 -34.51
CA GLY A 120 7.94 7.42 -35.88
C GLY A 120 7.74 5.94 -36.28
N GLU A 121 8.06 4.98 -35.42
CA GLU A 121 8.02 3.55 -35.70
C GLU A 121 6.78 2.93 -35.05
N PHE A 122 5.81 2.51 -35.86
CA PHE A 122 4.47 2.12 -35.44
C PHE A 122 4.21 0.64 -35.76
N ASP A 123 4.95 -0.26 -35.12
CA ASP A 123 4.39 -1.60 -34.88
C ASP A 123 3.44 -1.48 -33.69
N VAL A 124 2.14 -1.56 -33.98
CA VAL A 124 1.10 -1.72 -32.96
C VAL A 124 1.27 -3.13 -32.40
N GLU A 125 2.27 -3.31 -31.53
CA GLU A 125 2.26 -4.43 -30.61
C GLU A 125 0.97 -4.29 -29.80
N ASP A 126 0.03 -5.18 -30.10
CA ASP A 126 -1.25 -5.35 -29.44
C ASP A 126 -1.01 -5.19 -27.94
N LYS A 127 -1.40 -4.04 -27.38
CA LYS A 127 -1.06 -3.64 -26.01
C LYS A 127 -1.65 -4.74 -25.14
N ARG A 128 -0.81 -5.70 -24.71
CA ARG A 128 -1.17 -6.85 -23.87
C ARG A 128 -2.23 -6.34 -22.93
N THR A 129 -3.48 -6.75 -23.17
CA THR A 129 -4.62 -6.24 -22.40
C THR A 129 -4.18 -6.36 -20.96
N HIS A 130 -4.09 -5.24 -20.26
CA HIS A 130 -3.63 -5.25 -18.89
C HIS A 130 -4.70 -6.01 -18.14
N LEU A 131 -4.54 -7.34 -18.08
CA LEU A 131 -5.40 -8.22 -17.35
C LEU A 131 -5.39 -7.60 -15.97
N SER A 132 -6.56 -7.11 -15.56
CA SER A 132 -6.80 -6.65 -14.20
C SER A 132 -6.13 -7.64 -13.26
N ARG A 133 -5.62 -7.18 -12.12
CA ARG A 133 -4.94 -8.01 -11.10
C ARG A 133 -5.88 -9.12 -10.62
N ASN A 134 -6.11 -10.10 -11.47
CA ASN A 134 -7.09 -11.13 -11.31
C ASN A 134 -6.55 -11.97 -10.18
N ARG A 135 -7.43 -12.39 -9.28
CA ARG A 135 -7.08 -13.40 -8.31
C ARG A 135 -6.54 -14.61 -9.09
N TRP A 136 -5.46 -15.21 -8.61
CA TRP A 136 -5.07 -16.52 -9.12
C TRP A 136 -6.26 -17.46 -8.93
N THR A 137 -6.51 -18.36 -9.86
CA THR A 137 -7.45 -19.48 -9.67
C THR A 137 -6.67 -20.74 -9.30
N GLU A 138 -7.38 -21.72 -8.76
CA GLU A 138 -6.77 -23.02 -8.44
C GLU A 138 -6.25 -23.71 -9.71
N ALA A 139 -7.04 -23.71 -10.79
CA ALA A 139 -6.65 -24.28 -12.07
C ALA A 139 -5.38 -23.63 -12.66
N GLU A 140 -5.27 -22.30 -12.60
CA GLU A 140 -4.04 -21.60 -13.03
C GLU A 140 -2.82 -21.98 -12.19
N TYR A 141 -3.01 -22.17 -10.89
CA TYR A 141 -1.92 -22.54 -10.00
C TYR A 141 -1.48 -24.00 -10.20
N LEU A 142 -2.41 -24.93 -10.38
CA LEU A 142 -2.11 -26.32 -10.73
C LEU A 142 -1.37 -26.40 -12.07
N ARG A 143 -1.80 -25.63 -13.06
CA ARG A 143 -1.10 -25.53 -14.34
C ARG A 143 0.31 -24.95 -14.18
N ALA A 144 0.49 -23.96 -13.31
CA ALA A 144 1.82 -23.43 -13.00
C ALA A 144 2.73 -24.47 -12.34
N LEU A 145 2.17 -25.34 -11.49
CA LEU A 145 2.92 -26.44 -10.86
C LEU A 145 3.36 -27.48 -11.89
N GLU A 146 2.45 -27.92 -12.77
CA GLU A 146 2.76 -28.85 -13.87
C GLU A 146 3.88 -28.29 -14.79
N MET A 147 3.83 -27.00 -15.12
CA MET A 147 4.89 -26.31 -15.87
C MET A 147 6.23 -26.32 -15.12
N ARG A 148 6.22 -26.25 -13.78
CA ARG A 148 7.46 -26.32 -12.98
C ARG A 148 8.02 -27.73 -12.89
N GLU A 149 7.16 -28.73 -12.77
CA GLU A 149 7.55 -30.14 -12.75
C GLU A 149 8.13 -30.58 -14.10
N SER A 150 7.62 -30.04 -15.21
CA SER A 150 8.20 -30.21 -16.54
C SER A 150 9.49 -29.41 -16.79
N GLY A 151 9.98 -28.66 -15.79
CA GLY A 151 11.26 -27.95 -15.83
C GLY A 151 11.21 -26.54 -16.40
N MET A 152 10.03 -25.97 -16.68
CA MET A 152 9.94 -24.60 -17.18
C MET A 152 10.44 -23.58 -16.14
N SER A 153 11.06 -22.52 -16.66
CA SER A 153 11.42 -21.35 -15.86
C SER A 153 10.18 -20.56 -15.45
N LEU A 154 10.28 -19.79 -14.36
CA LEU A 154 9.17 -18.95 -13.90
C LEU A 154 8.75 -17.88 -14.92
N GLN A 155 9.67 -17.48 -15.80
CA GLN A 155 9.39 -16.53 -16.88
C GLN A 155 8.53 -17.19 -17.96
N GLU A 156 8.89 -18.38 -18.42
CA GLU A 156 8.09 -19.16 -19.38
C GLU A 156 6.71 -19.51 -18.82
N THR A 157 6.63 -19.90 -17.53
CA THR A 157 5.35 -20.11 -16.85
C THR A 157 4.50 -18.83 -16.83
N ALA A 158 5.12 -17.66 -16.62
CA ALA A 158 4.41 -16.39 -16.60
C ALA A 158 3.86 -16.01 -17.98
N ASP A 159 4.69 -16.16 -19.01
CA ASP A 159 4.30 -15.90 -20.39
C ASP A 159 3.21 -16.90 -20.86
N ALA A 160 3.32 -18.18 -20.51
CA ALA A 160 2.33 -19.20 -20.84
C ALA A 160 0.97 -19.00 -20.15
N LEU A 161 0.95 -18.46 -18.93
CA LEU A 161 -0.28 -18.14 -18.20
C LEU A 161 -0.83 -16.74 -18.51
N GLY A 162 -0.11 -15.92 -19.29
CA GLY A 162 -0.45 -14.51 -19.50
C GLY A 162 -0.40 -13.69 -18.20
N ARG A 163 0.40 -14.10 -17.22
CA ARG A 163 0.52 -13.45 -15.90
C ARG A 163 1.87 -12.71 -15.80
N PRO A 164 1.98 -11.64 -15.00
CA PRO A 164 3.27 -10.98 -14.79
C PRO A 164 4.23 -11.91 -14.02
N PHE A 165 5.50 -11.97 -14.43
CA PHE A 165 6.56 -12.77 -13.79
C PHE A 165 6.59 -12.64 -12.25
N GLN A 166 6.54 -11.40 -11.75
CA GLN A 166 6.52 -11.15 -10.30
C GLN A 166 5.28 -11.73 -9.62
N GLY A 167 4.15 -11.81 -10.32
CA GLY A 167 2.92 -12.43 -9.82
C GLY A 167 3.07 -13.94 -9.64
N VAL A 168 3.67 -14.62 -10.60
CA VAL A 168 3.98 -16.06 -10.53
C VAL A 168 4.98 -16.34 -9.41
N ARG A 169 6.08 -15.57 -9.36
CA ARG A 169 7.09 -15.68 -8.29
C ARG A 169 6.47 -15.50 -6.90
N ASN A 170 5.68 -14.44 -6.71
CA ASN A 170 5.03 -14.17 -5.43
C ASN A 170 4.03 -15.28 -5.06
N GLN A 171 3.34 -15.86 -6.04
CA GLN A 171 2.41 -16.95 -5.82
C GLN A 171 3.12 -18.21 -5.31
N PHE A 172 4.22 -18.62 -5.95
CA PHE A 172 5.04 -19.73 -5.48
C PHE A 172 5.66 -19.46 -4.10
N GLN A 173 6.16 -18.24 -3.84
CA GLN A 173 6.71 -17.90 -2.53
C GLN A 173 5.65 -18.00 -1.42
N ARG A 174 4.44 -17.46 -1.67
CA ARG A 174 3.32 -17.53 -0.71
C ARG A 174 2.88 -18.97 -0.43
N ARG A 175 3.03 -19.86 -1.41
CA ARG A 175 2.60 -21.26 -1.34
C ARG A 175 3.67 -22.18 -0.76
N ASN A 176 4.95 -21.93 -1.05
CA ASN A 176 6.05 -22.64 -0.39
C ASN A 176 6.05 -22.41 1.13
N SER A 177 5.61 -21.24 1.59
CA SER A 177 5.42 -20.98 3.02
C SER A 177 4.12 -21.54 3.60
N ASN A 178 3.17 -21.98 2.76
CA ASN A 178 1.80 -22.36 3.15
C ASN A 178 1.31 -23.55 2.30
N GLN A 179 2.08 -24.64 2.24
CA GLN A 179 1.80 -25.75 1.32
C GLN A 179 0.42 -26.40 1.59
N ASP A 180 -0.09 -26.32 2.81
CA ASP A 180 -1.34 -27.00 3.22
C ASP A 180 -2.61 -26.14 3.16
N ILE A 181 -2.51 -24.87 2.72
CA ILE A 181 -3.67 -23.96 2.80
C ILE A 181 -4.48 -24.02 1.50
N PRO A 182 -5.72 -24.51 1.48
CA PRO A 182 -6.52 -24.62 0.25
C PRO A 182 -6.72 -23.26 -0.46
N PHE A 183 -6.95 -23.33 -1.78
CA PHE A 183 -7.00 -22.19 -2.68
C PHE A 183 -8.22 -21.31 -2.41
N ALA A 184 -7.98 -20.15 -1.81
CA ALA A 184 -9.01 -19.18 -1.44
C ALA A 184 -10.10 -19.82 -0.59
N ALA A 185 -9.87 -19.88 0.73
CA ALA A 185 -10.87 -20.34 1.69
C ALA A 185 -12.24 -19.75 1.32
N ASP A 186 -13.20 -20.63 1.04
CA ASP A 186 -14.55 -20.32 0.58
C ASP A 186 -15.24 -19.27 1.47
N LEU A 187 -16.40 -18.78 1.04
CA LEU A 187 -17.24 -18.01 1.96
C LEU A 187 -17.46 -18.83 3.26
N TRP A 188 -17.44 -18.15 4.40
CA TRP A 188 -17.71 -18.81 5.68
C TRP A 188 -19.15 -19.31 5.67
N THR A 189 -19.33 -20.60 5.94
CA THR A 189 -20.66 -21.20 6.03
C THR A 189 -21.23 -21.01 7.44
N SER A 190 -22.56 -20.98 7.56
CA SER A 190 -23.23 -20.84 8.87
C SER A 190 -22.82 -21.95 9.85
N ALA A 191 -22.62 -23.18 9.34
CA ALA A 191 -22.17 -24.31 10.14
C ALA A 191 -20.75 -24.11 10.70
N GLU A 192 -19.84 -23.54 9.91
CA GLU A 192 -18.49 -23.18 10.39
C GLU A 192 -18.53 -22.07 11.44
N ASP A 193 -19.42 -21.09 11.27
CA ASP A 193 -19.60 -20.03 12.27
C ASP A 193 -20.15 -20.59 13.59
N GLU A 194 -21.14 -21.48 13.52
CA GLU A 194 -21.66 -22.20 14.68
C GLU A 194 -20.56 -23.01 15.38
N GLN A 195 -19.71 -23.70 14.62
CA GLN A 195 -18.56 -24.44 15.16
C GLN A 195 -17.56 -23.51 15.86
N ILE A 196 -17.22 -22.37 15.26
CA ILE A 196 -16.33 -21.37 15.87
C ILE A 196 -16.93 -20.82 17.17
N LEU A 197 -18.22 -20.50 17.17
CA LEU A 197 -18.94 -19.97 18.34
C LEU A 197 -19.03 -21.01 19.46
N ALA A 198 -19.31 -22.27 19.14
CA ALA A 198 -19.33 -23.36 20.11
C ALA A 198 -17.96 -23.53 20.78
N LEU A 199 -16.89 -23.66 19.98
CA LEU A 199 -15.53 -23.78 20.51
C LEU A 199 -15.12 -22.55 21.35
N ARG A 200 -15.60 -21.36 21.00
CA ARG A 200 -15.37 -20.15 21.82
C ARG A 200 -16.15 -20.13 23.11
N LYS A 201 -17.39 -20.62 23.12
CA LYS A 201 -18.20 -20.75 24.32
C LYS A 201 -17.53 -21.68 25.33
N ASP A 202 -16.83 -22.72 24.84
CA ASP A 202 -16.03 -23.65 25.63
C ASP A 202 -14.66 -23.07 26.07
N GLY A 203 -14.35 -21.82 25.71
CA GLY A 203 -13.14 -21.13 26.13
C GLY A 203 -11.89 -21.44 25.29
N HIS A 204 -12.01 -22.16 24.17
CA HIS A 204 -10.85 -22.49 23.35
C HIS A 204 -10.18 -21.24 22.73
N SER A 205 -8.85 -21.26 22.66
CA SER A 205 -8.05 -20.21 22.00
C SER A 205 -8.19 -20.26 20.47
N PRO A 206 -7.88 -19.18 19.71
CA PRO A 206 -7.93 -19.24 18.25
C PRO A 206 -7.01 -20.32 17.65
N TYR A 207 -5.90 -20.65 18.34
CA TYR A 207 -5.00 -21.71 17.91
C TYR A 207 -5.68 -23.08 18.01
N LYS A 208 -6.39 -23.33 19.11
CA LYS A 208 -7.12 -24.60 19.28
C LYS A 208 -8.28 -24.74 18.30
N ILE A 209 -8.93 -23.63 17.95
CA ILE A 209 -9.95 -23.59 16.89
C ILE A 209 -9.33 -23.92 15.53
N HIS A 210 -8.13 -23.40 15.25
CA HIS A 210 -7.42 -23.73 14.01
C HIS A 210 -7.02 -25.20 13.93
N GLU A 211 -6.58 -25.81 15.04
CA GLU A 211 -6.34 -27.27 15.09
C GLU A 211 -7.61 -28.08 14.78
N ALA A 212 -8.78 -27.60 15.23
CA ALA A 212 -10.07 -28.23 14.94
C ALA A 212 -10.60 -27.95 13.51
N MET A 213 -10.09 -26.92 12.84
CA MET A 213 -10.48 -26.49 11.50
C MET A 213 -9.24 -26.25 10.62
N PRO A 214 -8.46 -27.31 10.33
CA PRO A 214 -7.16 -27.17 9.65
C PRO A 214 -7.28 -26.64 8.21
N HIS A 215 -8.45 -26.79 7.58
CA HIS A 215 -8.74 -26.25 6.25
C HIS A 215 -8.88 -24.72 6.23
N ARG A 216 -9.00 -24.07 7.39
CA ARG A 216 -9.06 -22.60 7.52
C ARG A 216 -7.78 -22.08 8.15
N THR A 217 -7.24 -20.98 7.61
CA THR A 217 -6.03 -20.36 8.18
C THR A 217 -6.30 -19.71 9.52
N LEU A 218 -5.32 -19.73 10.42
CA LEU A 218 -5.40 -19.04 11.72
C LEU A 218 -5.76 -17.55 11.58
N SER A 219 -5.20 -16.87 10.58
CA SER A 219 -5.52 -15.45 10.31
C SER A 219 -6.97 -15.28 9.85
N SER A 220 -7.50 -16.19 9.04
CA SER A 220 -8.92 -16.19 8.64
C SER A 220 -9.83 -16.42 9.83
N ILE A 221 -9.50 -17.38 10.70
CA ILE A 221 -10.25 -17.67 11.94
C ILE A 221 -10.25 -16.47 12.87
N ARG A 222 -9.10 -15.81 13.10
CA ARG A 222 -9.02 -14.59 13.92
C ARG A 222 -9.91 -13.48 13.38
N ARG A 223 -9.80 -13.20 12.07
CA ARG A 223 -10.64 -12.21 11.42
C ARG A 223 -12.13 -12.56 11.54
N ARG A 224 -12.49 -13.82 11.33
CA ARG A 224 -13.89 -14.27 11.42
C ARG A 224 -14.43 -14.16 12.84
N LEU A 225 -13.63 -14.50 13.85
CA LEU A 225 -13.97 -14.28 15.25
C LEU A 225 -14.24 -12.81 15.56
N ASP A 226 -13.45 -11.89 15.01
CA ASP A 226 -13.67 -10.45 15.18
C ASP A 226 -14.95 -9.98 14.46
N GLU A 227 -15.27 -10.56 13.30
CA GLU A 227 -16.53 -10.33 12.57
C GLU A 227 -17.74 -10.86 13.37
N LEU A 228 -17.72 -12.11 13.83
CA LEU A 228 -18.80 -12.71 14.62
C LEU A 228 -19.02 -12.00 15.97
N ARG A 229 -17.95 -11.47 16.59
CA ARG A 229 -18.07 -10.57 17.75
C ARG A 229 -18.71 -9.23 17.40
N SER A 230 -18.55 -8.77 16.16
CA SER A 230 -19.13 -7.52 15.67
C SER A 230 -20.60 -7.67 15.25
N ASP A 231 -21.07 -8.89 15.01
CA ASP A 231 -22.48 -9.14 14.73
C ASP A 231 -23.31 -9.19 16.02
N CYS A 232 -22.73 -9.62 17.14
CA CYS A 232 -23.40 -9.56 18.45
C CYS A 232 -23.30 -8.20 19.13
N VAL A 233 -22.23 -7.44 18.88
CA VAL A 233 -22.16 -6.02 19.19
C VAL A 233 -22.22 -5.31 17.87
N THR A 234 -23.44 -5.05 17.36
CA THR A 234 -23.64 -4.08 16.27
C THR A 234 -22.61 -3.00 16.52
N ARG A 235 -21.62 -2.85 15.62
CA ARG A 235 -20.64 -1.77 15.76
C ARG A 235 -21.47 -0.52 15.62
N SER A 236 -22.02 -0.07 16.75
CA SER A 236 -22.91 1.07 16.81
C SER A 236 -22.15 2.12 16.06
N ARG A 237 -22.72 2.51 14.92
CA ARG A 237 -22.05 3.43 13.99
C ARG A 237 -21.46 4.50 14.88
N PRO A 238 -20.13 4.74 14.81
CA PRO A 238 -19.44 5.52 15.82
C PRO A 238 -20.26 6.76 16.11
N LYS A 239 -20.76 6.86 17.35
CA LYS A 239 -21.79 7.85 17.73
C LYS A 239 -21.38 9.20 17.15
N ARG A 240 -22.29 9.93 16.50
CA ARG A 240 -21.95 11.26 16.00
C ARG A 240 -21.43 12.12 17.16
N TRP A 241 -20.42 12.94 16.92
CA TRP A 241 -19.92 13.85 17.97
C TRP A 241 -20.91 14.98 18.14
N GLU A 242 -21.46 15.13 19.35
CA GLU A 242 -22.33 16.25 19.71
C GLU A 242 -21.49 17.52 19.93
N GLU A 243 -22.10 18.70 19.79
CA GLU A 243 -21.38 19.98 19.98
C GLU A 243 -20.87 20.14 21.42
N GLU A 244 -21.64 19.70 22.41
CA GLU A 244 -21.25 19.68 23.82
C GLU A 244 -20.01 18.79 24.05
N GLU A 245 -19.96 17.61 23.42
CA GLU A 245 -18.80 16.72 23.49
C GLU A 245 -17.55 17.37 22.87
N LEU A 246 -17.72 18.14 21.79
CA LEU A 246 -16.61 18.82 21.12
C LEU A 246 -16.10 19.99 21.97
N ALA A 247 -16.99 20.77 22.58
CA ALA A 247 -16.63 21.84 23.50
C ALA A 247 -15.87 21.28 24.71
N LEU A 248 -16.37 20.19 25.32
CA LEU A 248 -15.69 19.51 26.42
C LEU A 248 -14.32 18.97 26.00
N LEU A 249 -14.21 18.37 24.80
CA LEU A 249 -12.94 17.87 24.28
C LEU A 249 -11.89 18.99 24.15
N CYS A 250 -12.27 20.17 23.65
CA CYS A 250 -11.38 21.33 23.55
C CYS A 250 -11.02 21.88 24.93
N ASP A 251 -11.98 22.01 25.85
CA ASP A 251 -11.73 22.47 27.23
C ASP A 251 -10.72 21.56 27.95
N LEU A 252 -10.96 20.24 27.93
CA LEU A 252 -10.04 19.28 28.54
C LEU A 252 -8.66 19.31 27.90
N ARG A 253 -8.58 19.60 26.59
CA ARG A 253 -7.31 19.69 25.90
C ARG A 253 -6.55 20.98 26.22
N SER A 254 -7.27 22.09 26.44
CA SER A 254 -6.70 23.37 26.89
C SER A 254 -6.06 23.27 28.27
N LYS A 255 -6.55 22.34 29.11
CA LYS A 255 -5.99 21.97 30.42
C LYS A 255 -4.79 21.01 30.31
N TRP A 256 -4.28 20.76 29.11
CA TRP A 256 -3.13 19.89 28.82
C TRP A 256 -3.27 18.43 29.26
N LEU A 257 -4.49 17.96 29.51
CA LEU A 257 -4.74 16.57 29.91
C LEU A 257 -4.30 15.57 28.83
N GLY A 258 -3.86 14.40 29.27
CA GLY A 258 -3.52 13.28 28.40
C GLY A 258 -4.77 12.65 27.77
N TRP A 259 -4.66 12.08 26.57
CA TRP A 259 -5.81 11.48 25.87
C TRP A 259 -6.53 10.37 26.66
N LYS A 260 -5.82 9.67 27.55
CA LYS A 260 -6.41 8.66 28.44
C LYS A 260 -7.32 9.31 29.49
N GLU A 261 -6.88 10.39 30.12
CA GLU A 261 -7.66 11.15 31.11
C GLU A 261 -8.86 11.81 30.45
N ILE A 262 -8.67 12.40 29.26
CA ILE A 262 -9.76 12.95 28.46
C ILE A 262 -10.81 11.88 28.17
N SER A 263 -10.41 10.68 27.72
CA SER A 263 -11.37 9.60 27.44
C SER A 263 -12.09 9.08 28.68
N ALA A 264 -11.45 9.15 29.86
CA ALA A 264 -12.10 8.77 31.11
C ALA A 264 -13.26 9.72 31.47
N GLN A 265 -13.18 10.99 31.02
CA GLN A 265 -14.24 11.99 31.20
C GLN A 265 -15.28 12.01 30.07
N MET A 266 -15.08 11.21 29.00
CA MET A 266 -15.95 11.16 27.83
C MET A 266 -16.51 9.74 27.62
N PRO A 267 -17.61 9.38 28.30
CA PRO A 267 -18.13 8.00 28.27
C PRO A 267 -18.49 7.58 26.83
N GLY A 268 -18.03 6.38 26.46
CA GLY A 268 -18.25 5.82 25.12
C GLY A 268 -17.28 6.33 24.03
N ARG A 269 -16.27 7.14 24.38
CA ARG A 269 -15.23 7.59 23.45
C ARG A 269 -13.88 6.99 23.83
N SER A 270 -13.19 6.39 22.86
CA SER A 270 -11.82 5.89 23.08
C SER A 270 -10.80 7.03 23.02
N PRO A 271 -9.64 6.90 23.71
CA PRO A 271 -8.56 7.90 23.63
C PRO A 271 -8.14 8.24 22.19
N MET A 272 -8.13 7.23 21.32
CA MET A 272 -7.81 7.41 19.91
C MET A 272 -8.89 8.21 19.17
N ALA A 273 -10.17 7.95 19.46
CA ALA A 273 -11.28 8.71 18.88
C ALA A 273 -11.20 10.19 19.26
N CYS A 274 -10.93 10.50 20.54
CA CYS A 274 -10.74 11.87 21.02
C CYS A 274 -9.55 12.56 20.30
N ARG A 275 -8.41 11.89 20.20
CA ARG A 275 -7.22 12.42 19.51
C ARG A 275 -7.48 12.73 18.03
N VAL A 276 -8.06 11.76 17.31
CA VAL A 276 -8.37 11.94 15.88
C VAL A 276 -9.36 13.08 15.70
N ARG A 277 -10.41 13.14 16.53
CA ARG A 277 -11.41 14.21 16.44
C ARG A 277 -10.82 15.58 16.71
N TYR A 278 -10.03 15.74 17.77
CA TYR A 278 -9.36 17.00 18.08
C TYR A 278 -8.42 17.44 16.94
N SER A 279 -7.68 16.50 16.33
CA SER A 279 -6.83 16.84 15.18
C SER A 279 -7.63 17.40 13.99
N HIS A 280 -8.82 16.88 13.73
CA HIS A 280 -9.70 17.41 12.69
C HIS A 280 -10.27 18.79 13.06
N LEU A 281 -10.63 19.02 14.32
CA LEU A 281 -11.08 20.33 14.80
C LEU A 281 -9.97 21.38 14.64
N LYS A 282 -8.73 21.02 14.99
CA LYS A 282 -7.58 21.90 14.86
C LYS A 282 -7.33 22.30 13.40
N LEU A 283 -7.32 21.33 12.48
CA LEU A 283 -7.18 21.59 11.05
C LEU A 283 -8.32 22.45 10.49
N ALA A 284 -9.54 22.23 10.95
CA ALA A 284 -10.70 23.03 10.55
C ALA A 284 -10.61 24.48 11.05
N CYS A 285 -10.08 24.71 12.26
CA CYS A 285 -9.85 26.06 12.80
C CYS A 285 -8.75 26.79 12.00
N GLU A 286 -7.61 26.12 11.78
CA GLU A 286 -6.50 26.66 10.98
C GLU A 286 -6.95 27.08 9.58
N SER A 287 -7.83 26.29 8.94
CA SER A 287 -8.35 26.60 7.61
C SER A 287 -9.24 27.85 7.54
N LYS A 288 -9.82 28.28 8.66
CA LYS A 288 -10.70 29.46 8.73
C LYS A 288 -9.94 30.76 9.04
N GLY A 289 -8.62 30.71 9.18
CA GLY A 289 -7.79 31.90 9.46
C GLY A 289 -8.04 32.53 10.83
N GLY A 290 -8.78 31.85 11.72
CA GLY A 290 -9.02 32.31 13.08
C GLY A 290 -7.94 31.77 14.01
N THR A 291 -7.20 32.66 14.68
CA THR A 291 -6.32 32.30 15.81
C THR A 291 -7.12 31.99 17.07
N ALA A 292 -8.23 31.26 16.94
CA ALA A 292 -9.00 30.81 18.10
C ALA A 292 -8.20 29.70 18.78
N ASN A 293 -7.79 29.95 20.03
CA ASN A 293 -7.24 28.93 20.91
C ASN A 293 -8.31 27.85 21.12
N CYS A 294 -8.23 26.77 20.33
CA CYS A 294 -9.03 25.55 20.48
C CYS A 294 -8.19 24.40 21.00
#